data_AF-A0A917V1Z8-F1
#
_entry.id   AF-A0A917V1Z8-F1
#
_cell.length_a   1.000
_cell.length_b   1.000
_cell.length_c   1.000
_cell.angle_alpha   90.00
_cell.angle_beta   90.00
_cell.angle_gamma   90.00
#
_symmetry.space_group_name_H-M   'P 1'
#
loop_
_entity.id
_entity.type
_entity.pdbx_description
1 polymer ?
#
loop_
_entity_poly.entity_id
_entity_poly.type
_entity_poly.pdbx_seq_one_letter_code
_entity_poly.pdbx_strand_id
1 'polypeptide(L)' 'MADKSIPVEGKKRGRPPGSAYADPIPVRLTPEQIAEIDAWRARQAGEPSRSEAIRRLVGLALAGSR' A
#
# COMPACT_ATOMS: atom_id res chain seq x y z
N MET A 1 0.26 -50.00 -27.65
CA MET A 1 0.12 -49.36 -26.33
C MET A 1 0.32 -47.87 -26.52
N ALA A 2 -0.74 -47.06 -26.54
CA ALA A 2 -0.62 -45.62 -26.74
C ALA A 2 -0.46 -44.93 -25.38
N ASP A 3 0.68 -44.28 -25.18
CA ASP A 3 0.97 -43.49 -23.98
C ASP A 3 0.04 -42.27 -23.96
N LYS A 4 -0.84 -42.20 -22.96
CA LYS A 4 -1.73 -41.05 -22.74
C LYS A 4 -1.09 -40.13 -21.73
N SER A 5 -0.32 -39.15 -22.21
CA SER A 5 0.12 -38.02 -21.40
C SER A 5 -1.10 -37.18 -20.96
N ILE A 6 -1.27 -37.00 -19.65
CA ILE A 6 -2.26 -36.09 -19.09
C ILE A 6 -1.70 -34.68 -19.17
N PRO A 7 -2.40 -33.71 -19.79
CA PRO A 7 -1.95 -32.33 -19.81
C PRO A 7 -1.98 -31.76 -18.38
N VAL A 8 -0.81 -31.36 -17.88
CA VAL A 8 -0.70 -30.67 -16.60
C VAL A 8 -0.97 -29.18 -16.79
N GLU A 9 -1.90 -28.64 -16.03
CA GLU A 9 -2.19 -27.21 -16.07
C GLU A 9 -1.01 -26.43 -15.47
N GLY A 10 -0.38 -25.59 -16.29
CA GLY A 10 0.80 -24.82 -15.89
C GLY A 10 0.45 -23.81 -14.79
N LYS A 11 1.31 -23.72 -13.75
CA LYS A 11 1.15 -22.71 -12.69
C LYS A 11 1.10 -21.31 -13.31
N LYS A 12 0.04 -20.56 -13.00
CA LYS A 12 -0.10 -19.17 -13.44
C LYS A 12 1.07 -18.34 -12.88
N ARG A 13 1.61 -17.46 -13.73
CA ARG A 13 2.72 -16.56 -13.37
C ARG A 13 2.32 -15.79 -12.09
N GLY A 14 3.18 -15.84 -11.07
CA GLY A 14 2.95 -15.19 -9.78
C GLY A 14 2.80 -13.67 -9.92
N ARG A 15 2.42 -13.01 -8.82
CA ARG A 15 2.23 -11.56 -8.77
C ARG A 15 3.44 -10.84 -9.38
N PRO A 16 3.26 -9.89 -10.32
CA PRO A 16 4.37 -9.13 -10.87
C PRO A 16 5.17 -8.45 -9.74
N PRO A 17 6.49 -8.32 -9.92
CA PRO A 17 7.37 -7.76 -8.88
C PRO A 17 6.86 -6.38 -8.45
N GLY A 18 6.67 -6.22 -7.14
CA GLY A 18 5.93 -5.12 -6.50
C GLY A 18 6.52 -3.71 -6.67
N SER A 19 7.50 -3.54 -7.56
CA SER A 19 8.21 -2.27 -7.86
C SER A 19 7.33 -1.09 -8.28
N ALA A 20 6.04 -1.30 -8.56
CA ALA A 20 5.09 -0.22 -8.81
C ALA A 20 4.64 0.50 -7.53
N TYR A 21 4.86 -0.07 -6.35
CA TYR A 21 4.44 0.48 -5.06
C TYR A 21 5.64 0.67 -4.14
N ALA A 22 5.65 1.75 -3.36
CA ALA A 22 6.66 2.00 -2.34
C ALA A 22 6.80 0.83 -1.36
N ASP A 23 7.99 0.65 -0.79
CA ASP A 23 8.24 -0.40 0.20
C ASP A 23 7.26 -0.32 1.39
N PRO A 24 6.70 -1.45 1.83
CA PRO A 24 5.78 -1.46 2.96
C PRO A 24 6.51 -1.16 4.27
N ILE A 25 6.05 -0.15 5.00
CA ILE A 25 6.55 0.19 6.34
C ILE A 25 5.48 -0.22 7.36
N PRO A 26 5.64 -1.34 8.09
CA PRO A 26 4.72 -1.71 9.16
C PRO A 26 4.94 -0.80 10.37
N VAL A 27 3.87 -0.12 10.82
CA VAL A 27 3.89 0.75 12.00
C VAL A 27 2.72 0.42 12.92
N ARG A 28 2.92 0.65 14.23
CA ARG A 28 1.83 0.62 15.22
C ARG A 28 1.48 2.05 15.59
N LEU A 29 0.22 2.40 15.44
CA LEU A 29 -0.32 3.71 15.81
C LEU A 29 -1.39 3.50 16.88
N THR A 30 -1.50 4.43 17.82
CA THR A 30 -2.59 4.40 18.80
C THR A 30 -3.93 4.72 18.12
N PRO A 31 -5.07 4.32 18.71
CA PRO A 31 -6.40 4.67 18.17
C PRO A 31 -6.58 6.18 17.97
N GLU A 32 -6.03 6.99 18.87
CA GLU A 32 -6.08 8.45 18.83
C GLU A 32 -5.31 8.98 17.61
N GLN A 33 -4.09 8.48 17.38
CA GLN A 33 -3.30 8.86 16.19
C GLN A 33 -4.01 8.49 14.89
N ILE A 34 -4.66 7.32 14.85
CA ILE A 34 -5.44 6.90 13.67
C ILE A 34 -6.61 7.86 13.44
N ALA A 35 -7.34 8.23 14.51
CA ALA A 35 -8.46 9.16 14.43
C ALA A 35 -8.03 10.56 13.97
N GLU A 36 -6.89 11.06 14.46
CA GLU A 36 -6.32 12.34 14.02
C GLU A 36 -5.94 12.33 12.54
N ILE A 37 -5.31 11.25 12.06
CA ILE A 37 -4.98 11.07 10.64
C ILE A 37 -6.25 11.07 9.79
N ASP A 38 -7.28 10.33 10.22
CA ASP A 38 -8.56 10.25 9.49
C ASP A 38 -9.31 11.60 9.48
N ALA A 39 -9.29 12.34 10.59
CA ALA A 39 -9.86 13.69 10.66
C ALA A 39 -9.08 14.70 9.81
N TRP A 40 -7.75 14.60 9.75
CA TRP A 40 -6.94 15.43 8.86
C TRP A 40 -7.23 15.11 7.39
N ARG A 41 -7.30 13.82 7.04
CA ARG A 41 -7.61 13.29 5.71
C ARG A 41 -8.95 13.78 5.18
N ALA A 42 -10.00 13.77 6.02
CA ALA A 42 -11.34 14.20 5.64
C ALA A 42 -11.43 15.68 5.23
N ARG A 43 -10.49 16.51 5.70
CA ARG A 43 -10.42 17.94 5.35
C ARG A 43 -9.65 18.21 4.05
N GLN A 44 -9.02 17.19 3.45
CA GLN A 44 -8.21 17.37 2.25
C GLN A 44 -9.05 17.26 0.98
N ALA A 45 -8.72 18.09 -0.01
CA ALA A 45 -9.31 17.98 -1.34
C ALA A 45 -9.00 16.61 -1.97
N GLY A 46 -10.01 16.00 -2.58
CA GLY A 46 -9.91 14.71 -3.27
C GLY A 46 -9.91 13.48 -2.37
N GLU A 47 -10.26 13.63 -1.08
CA GLU A 47 -10.48 12.54 -0.12
C GLU A 47 -9.38 11.45 -0.19
N PRO A 48 -8.10 11.85 -0.07
CA PRO A 48 -6.95 11.00 -0.37
C PRO A 48 -7.02 9.70 0.43
N SER A 49 -6.57 8.55 -0.07
CA SER A 49 -6.50 7.29 0.70
C SER A 49 -5.77 7.47 2.06
N ARG A 50 -6.00 6.61 3.06
CA ARG A 50 -5.28 6.72 4.34
C ARG A 50 -3.75 6.65 4.15
N SER A 51 -3.30 5.75 3.27
CA SER A 51 -1.88 5.65 2.90
C SER A 51 -1.37 6.92 2.23
N GLU A 52 -2.17 7.56 1.40
CA GLU A 52 -1.82 8.84 0.78
C GLU A 52 -1.77 9.99 1.80
N ALA A 53 -2.72 10.01 2.74
CA ALA A 53 -2.74 10.99 3.81
C ALA A 53 -1.46 10.90 4.67
N ILE A 54 -1.04 9.68 5.03
CA ILE A 54 0.21 9.45 5.76
C ILE A 54 1.42 9.94 4.95
N ARG A 55 1.49 9.64 3.65
CA ARG A 55 2.59 10.13 2.79
C ARG A 55 2.68 11.65 2.75
N ARG A 56 1.53 12.33 2.63
CA ARG A 56 1.48 13.80 2.65
C ARG A 56 1.94 14.36 3.99
N LEU A 57 1.44 13.81 5.11
CA LEU A 57 1.84 14.24 6.45
C LEU A 57 3.35 14.10 6.67
N VAL A 58 3.94 12.97 6.28
CA VAL A 58 5.40 12.76 6.33
C VAL A 58 6.14 13.78 5.46
N GLY A 59 5.66 14.01 4.23
CA GLY A 59 6.25 15.00 3.33
C GLY A 59 6.25 16.42 3.91
N LEU A 60 5.13 16.84 4.53
CA LEU A 60 5.02 18.14 5.20
C LEU A 60 6.00 18.27 6.36
N ALA A 61 6.10 17.23 7.21
CA ALA A 61 7.03 17.22 8.35
C ALA A 61 8.49 17.29 7.90
N LEU A 62 8.87 16.52 6.87
CA LEU A 62 10.24 16.50 6.35
C LEU A 62 10.61 17.82 5.66
N ALA A 63 9.66 18.45 4.95
CA ALA A 63 9.89 19.74 4.31
C ALA A 63 10.09 20.87 5.33
N GLY A 64 9.37 20.84 6.46
CA GLY A 64 9.51 21.81 7.55
C GLY A 64 10.69 21.56 8.50
N SER A 65 11.37 20.41 8.37
CA SER A 65 12.50 20.01 9.23
C SER A 65 13.87 20.45 8.68
N ARG A 66 13.91 21.15 7.55
CA ARG A 66 15.13 21.63 6.89
C ARG A 66 15.24 23.14 6.98
#